data_AF-A0A969FFP1-F1
#
_entry.id   AF-A0A969FFP1-F1
#
_cell.length_a   1.000
_cell.length_b   1.000
_cell.length_c   1.000
_cell.angle_alpha   90.00
_cell.angle_beta   90.00
_cell.angle_gamma   90.00
#
_symmetry.space_group_name_H-M   'P 1'
#
loop_
_entity.id
_entity.type
_entity.pdbx_description
1 polymer ?
#
loop_
_entity_poly.entity_id
_entity_poly.type
_entity_poly.pdbx_seq_one_letter_code
_entity_poly.pdbx_strand_id
1 'polypeptide(L)'
;ILPKRANKGAAVGFLQQGFQMPRERTVVCGDSGNDLSMFQANHSRGIIVGNAQPELLNWHHENPSGDRYLAQSHCAGGILEGLKHFGFFS
;
A
#
# COMPACT_ATOMS: atom_id res chain seq x y z
N ILE A 1 22.68 -0.55 1.49
CA ILE A 1 22.74 -1.46 0.33
C ILE A 1 21.88 -2.68 0.66
N LEU A 2 20.87 -3.00 -0.16
CA LEU A 2 20.00 -4.17 0.00
C LEU A 2 20.12 -5.06 -1.25
N PRO A 3 19.92 -6.39 -1.13
CA PRO A 3 19.82 -7.28 -2.29
C PRO A 3 18.75 -6.79 -3.27
N LYS A 4 18.98 -6.96 -4.58
CA LYS A 4 18.07 -6.48 -5.65
C LYS A 4 16.64 -7.02 -5.54
N ARG A 5 16.43 -8.13 -4.82
CA ARG A 5 15.13 -8.76 -4.54
C ARG A 5 14.58 -8.49 -3.13
N ALA A 6 15.32 -7.78 -2.28
CA ALA A 6 14.90 -7.45 -0.92
C ALA A 6 14.28 -6.06 -0.88
N ASN A 7 13.00 -5.98 -1.25
CA ASN A 7 12.18 -4.80 -1.04
C ASN A 7 10.82 -5.23 -0.44
N LYS A 8 10.08 -4.26 0.12
CA LYS A 8 8.81 -4.53 0.81
C LYS A 8 7.80 -5.18 -0.13
N GLY A 9 7.73 -4.76 -1.40
CA GLY A 9 6.82 -5.35 -2.39
C GLY A 9 7.05 -6.84 -2.66
N ALA A 10 8.32 -7.26 -2.79
CA ALA A 10 8.68 -8.67 -2.94
C ALA A 10 8.30 -9.49 -1.69
N ALA A 11 8.48 -8.93 -0.50
CA ALA A 11 8.08 -9.58 0.75
C ALA A 11 6.55 -9.76 0.84
N VAL A 12 5.76 -8.76 0.45
CA VAL A 12 4.29 -8.88 0.38
C VAL A 12 3.88 -10.00 -0.55
N GLY A 13 4.44 -10.05 -1.77
CA GLY A 13 4.13 -11.12 -2.72
C GLY A 13 4.48 -12.52 -2.20
N PHE A 14 5.62 -12.65 -1.52
CA PHE A 14 6.02 -13.91 -0.87
C PHE A 14 5.02 -14.35 0.21
N LEU A 15 4.57 -13.42 1.07
CA LEU A 15 3.59 -13.71 2.11
C LEU A 15 2.21 -14.08 1.53
N GLN A 16 1.76 -13.36 0.50
CA GLN A 16 0.50 -13.68 -0.18
C GLN A 16 0.51 -15.10 -0.76
N GLN A 17 1.62 -15.51 -1.38
CA GLN A 17 1.78 -16.87 -1.89
C GLN A 17 1.81 -17.89 -0.74
N GLY A 18 2.57 -17.63 0.32
CA GLY A 18 2.70 -18.54 1.46
C GLY A 18 1.38 -18.78 2.21
N PHE A 19 0.54 -17.74 2.34
CA PHE A 19 -0.74 -17.82 3.02
C PHE A 19 -1.94 -18.02 2.07
N GLN A 20 -1.68 -18.17 0.76
CA GLN A 20 -2.73 -18.27 -0.27
C GLN A 20 -3.74 -17.11 -0.21
N MET A 21 -3.27 -15.91 0.12
CA MET A 21 -4.13 -14.74 0.25
C MET A 21 -4.37 -14.07 -1.09
N PRO A 22 -5.64 -13.88 -1.49
CA PRO A 22 -5.95 -13.20 -2.73
C PRO A 22 -5.63 -11.71 -2.60
N ARG A 23 -5.34 -11.09 -3.75
CA ARG A 23 -5.01 -9.66 -3.88
C ARG A 23 -6.06 -8.77 -3.21
N GLU A 24 -7.33 -9.09 -3.40
CA GLU A 24 -8.48 -8.30 -2.94
C GLU A 24 -8.63 -8.32 -1.41
N ARG A 25 -8.07 -9.35 -0.75
CA ARG A 25 -8.03 -9.47 0.71
C ARG A 25 -6.72 -8.96 1.32
N THR A 26 -5.83 -8.41 0.50
CA THR A 26 -4.56 -7.84 0.96
C THR A 26 -4.57 -6.34 0.79
N VAL A 27 -4.18 -5.62 1.83
CA VAL A 27 -4.02 -4.17 1.81
C VAL A 27 -2.62 -3.83 2.32
N VAL A 28 -1.88 -3.04 1.54
CA VAL A 28 -0.60 -2.46 1.97
C VAL A 28 -0.82 -1.01 2.39
N CYS A 29 -0.09 -0.55 3.40
CA CYS A 29 -0.17 0.82 3.90
C CYS A 29 1.23 1.44 3.87
N GLY A 30 1.34 2.70 3.49
CA GLY A 30 2.64 3.38 3.40
C GLY A 30 2.54 4.90 3.44
N ASP A 31 3.66 5.52 3.78
CA ASP A 31 3.80 6.97 3.92
C ASP A 31 5.01 7.52 3.15
N SER A 32 5.99 6.69 2.76
CA SER A 32 7.24 7.18 2.16
C SER A 32 7.69 6.37 0.94
N GLY A 33 8.76 6.83 0.29
CA GLY A 33 9.34 6.19 -0.89
C GLY A 33 9.88 4.79 -0.63
N ASN A 34 10.18 4.43 0.62
CA ASN A 34 10.55 3.06 0.97
C ASN A 34 9.36 2.08 0.85
N ASP A 35 8.12 2.58 0.88
CA ASP A 35 6.88 1.81 0.72
C ASP A 35 6.48 1.69 -0.74
N LEU A 36 7.06 2.51 -1.62
CA LEU A 36 6.73 2.59 -3.04
C LEU A 36 6.70 1.24 -3.73
N SER A 37 7.65 0.37 -3.37
CA SER A 37 7.75 -0.99 -3.91
C SER A 37 6.50 -1.84 -3.66
N MET A 38 5.79 -1.64 -2.55
CA MET A 38 4.53 -2.34 -2.26
C MET A 38 3.41 -1.91 -3.21
N PHE A 39 3.32 -0.61 -3.51
CA PHE A 39 2.32 -0.07 -4.43
C PHE A 39 2.63 -0.39 -5.89
N GLN A 40 3.92 -0.33 -6.28
CA GLN A 40 4.39 -0.65 -7.63
C GLN A 40 4.23 -2.12 -8.00
N ALA A 41 4.42 -3.03 -7.03
CA ALA A 41 4.22 -4.46 -7.24
C ALA A 41 2.79 -4.78 -7.70
N ASN A 42 1.81 -3.94 -7.34
CA ASN A 42 0.43 -4.06 -7.77
C ASN A 42 -0.12 -5.47 -7.47
N HIS A 43 0.22 -6.04 -6.32
CA HIS A 43 -0.28 -7.34 -5.87
C HIS A 43 -1.44 -7.21 -4.86
N SER A 44 -1.77 -5.99 -4.43
CA SER A 44 -2.66 -5.71 -3.30
C SER A 44 -3.38 -4.38 -3.52
N ARG A 45 -4.46 -4.13 -2.77
CA ARG A 45 -4.99 -2.77 -2.59
C ARG A 45 -4.01 -1.96 -1.74
N GLY A 46 -4.02 -0.64 -1.87
CA GLY A 46 -3.09 0.26 -1.18
C GLY A 46 -3.77 1.40 -0.44
N ILE A 47 -3.27 1.72 0.74
CA ILE A 47 -3.64 2.91 1.51
C ILE A 47 -2.40 3.80 1.64
N ILE A 48 -2.52 5.04 1.19
CA ILE A 48 -1.54 6.10 1.42
C ILE A 48 -2.09 6.97 2.54
N VAL A 49 -1.40 7.02 3.68
CA VAL A 49 -1.88 7.77 4.86
C VAL A 49 -1.72 9.28 4.66
N GLY A 50 -2.54 10.09 5.36
CA GLY A 50 -2.59 11.54 5.15
C GLY A 50 -1.27 12.29 5.41
N ASN A 51 -0.32 11.69 6.15
CA ASN A 51 1.01 12.24 6.40
C ASN A 51 2.06 11.72 5.41
N ALA A 52 1.64 11.19 4.26
CA ALA A 52 2.58 10.68 3.27
C ALA A 52 3.52 11.78 2.75
N GLN A 53 4.77 11.40 2.54
CA GLN A 53 5.82 12.26 2.05
C GLN A 53 5.61 12.59 0.57
N PRO A 54 6.10 13.76 0.10
CA PRO A 54 5.88 14.23 -1.26
C PRO A 54 6.29 13.22 -2.35
N GLU A 55 7.34 12.44 -2.12
CA GLU A 55 7.82 11.41 -3.04
C GLU A 55 6.78 10.33 -3.35
N LEU A 56 6.06 9.84 -2.33
CA LEU A 56 5.01 8.84 -2.51
C LEU A 56 3.75 9.46 -3.13
N LEU A 57 3.41 10.70 -2.74
CA LEU A 57 2.27 11.44 -3.29
C LEU A 57 2.47 11.77 -4.76
N ASN A 58 3.65 12.27 -5.15
CA ASN A 58 3.99 12.58 -6.53
C ASN A 58 3.90 11.33 -7.41
N TRP A 59 4.51 10.22 -6.97
CA TRP A 59 4.39 8.96 -7.70
C TRP A 59 2.94 8.50 -7.83
N HIS A 60 2.13 8.63 -6.77
CA HIS A 60 0.71 8.27 -6.82
C HIS A 60 -0.07 9.13 -7.84
N HIS A 61 0.19 10.43 -7.92
CA HIS A 61 -0.44 11.31 -8.91
C HIS A 61 0.00 10.99 -10.34
N GLU A 62 1.27 10.63 -10.55
CA GLU A 62 1.81 10.21 -11.85
C GLU A 62 1.31 8.82 -12.29
N ASN A 63 0.87 8.00 -11.33
CA ASN A 63 0.42 6.63 -11.55
C ASN A 63 -0.98 6.48 -10.95
N PRO A 64 -2.07 6.85 -11.63
CA PRO A 64 -3.41 6.67 -11.09
C PRO A 64 -3.81 5.18 -11.03
N SER A 65 -4.58 4.79 -10.00
CA SER A 65 -5.18 3.45 -9.89
C SER A 65 -6.39 3.49 -8.96
N GLY A 66 -7.44 2.76 -9.32
CA GLY A 66 -8.64 2.58 -8.48
C GLY A 66 -8.43 1.65 -7.28
N ASP A 67 -7.32 0.92 -7.23
CA ASP A 67 -7.00 0.02 -6.10
C ASP A 67 -6.21 0.74 -4.99
N ARG A 68 -6.08 2.07 -5.08
CA ARG A 68 -5.40 2.89 -4.08
C ARG A 68 -6.35 3.91 -3.49
N TYR A 69 -6.28 4.05 -2.18
CA TYR A 69 -6.97 5.07 -1.42
C TYR A 69 -5.98 6.04 -0.80
N LEU A 70 -6.17 7.33 -1.05
CA LEU A 70 -5.44 8.41 -0.39
C LEU A 70 -6.27 8.88 0.80
N ALA A 71 -5.83 8.56 2.01
CA ALA A 71 -6.54 8.89 3.23
C ALA A 71 -6.34 10.36 3.63
N GLN A 72 -7.36 10.94 4.24
CA GLN A 72 -7.28 12.27 4.86
C GLN A 72 -6.65 12.19 6.24
N SER A 73 -6.93 11.12 6.99
CA SER A 73 -6.40 10.91 8.33
C SER A 73 -4.93 10.46 8.31
N HIS A 74 -4.17 10.91 9.29
CA HIS A 74 -2.76 10.56 9.45
C HIS A 74 -2.58 9.20 10.13
N CYS A 75 -1.44 8.55 9.88
CA CYS A 75 -0.98 7.35 10.57
C CYS A 75 -2.07 6.26 10.62
N ALA A 76 -2.30 5.66 11.80
CA ALA A 76 -3.29 4.60 12.00
C ALA A 76 -4.73 5.03 11.68
N GLY A 77 -5.05 6.32 11.84
CA GLY A 77 -6.35 6.86 11.44
C GLY A 77 -6.60 6.68 9.94
N GLY A 78 -5.57 6.94 9.12
CA GLY A 78 -5.64 6.76 7.66
C GLY A 78 -5.79 5.29 7.25
N ILE A 79 -5.18 4.38 8.02
CA ILE A 79 -5.34 2.93 7.80
C ILE A 79 -6.79 2.52 8.06
N LEU A 80 -7.38 2.93 9.18
CA LEU A 80 -8.78 2.62 9.51
C LEU A 80 -9.75 3.20 8.47
N GLU A 81 -9.52 4.45 8.06
CA GLU A 81 -10.28 5.13 7.01
C GLU A 81 -10.24 4.34 5.69
N GLY A 82 -9.06 3.97 5.22
CA GLY A 82 -8.90 3.21 3.99
C GLY A 82 -9.44 1.78 4.08
N LEU A 83 -9.33 1.11 5.23
CA LEU A 83 -9.92 -0.22 5.42
C LEU A 83 -11.45 -0.16 5.38
N LYS A 84 -12.05 0.89 5.96
CA LYS A 84 -13.49 1.15 5.82
C LYS A 84 -13.86 1.42 4.37
N HIS A 85 -13.09 2.23 3.64
CA HIS A 85 -13.31 2.49 2.22
C HIS A 85 -13.31 1.20 1.39
N PHE A 86 -12.40 0.27 1.67
CA PHE A 86 -12.30 -1.01 0.97
C PHE A 86 -13.26 -2.11 1.48
N GLY A 87 -14.09 -1.83 2.49
CA GLY A 87 -15.10 -2.75 3.01
C GLY A 87 -14.56 -3.86 3.91
N PHE A 88 -13.41 -3.66 4.58
CA PHE A 88 -12.87 -4.63 5.55
C PHE A 88 -13.55 -4.57 6.92
N PHE A 89 -14.17 -3.44 7.25
CA PHE A 89 -14.94 -3.25 8.46
C PHE A 89 -16.34 -2.78 8.10
N SER A 90 -17.34 -3.41 8.72
CA SER A 90 -18.76 -3.01 8.70
C SER A 90 -19.12 -2.32 10.00
#